data_AF-A0A8J4CL07-F1
#
_entry.id   AF-A0A8J4CL07-F1
#
_cell.length_a   1.000
_cell.length_b   1.000
_cell.length_c   1.000
_cell.angle_alpha   90.00
_cell.angle_beta   90.00
_cell.angle_gamma   90.00
#
_symmetry.space_group_name_H-M   'P 1'
#
loop_
_entity.id
_entity.type
_entity.pdbx_description
1 polymer ?
#
loop_
_entity_poly.entity_id
_entity_poly.type
_entity_poly.pdbx_seq_one_letter_code
_entity_poly.pdbx_strand_id
1 'polypeptide(L)'
;ILHAVEPTIPPAIKERFASEVDLDDPEAAARAIMQRAAVLRRHMAIAGANLLIAQHRDSLRYARLRGGAILPRMRRFEAGDYVYYRNTTGRTALEPQARPEILRVVEVRPTGVLQLEGRCGNRITTHVTHCAPCHLPIDDHTIDPRLARPSANLACEVCKFPDGEEWMLLCDSCGTGWHTYCLKPPLTEVPEGAWYCPRCSDKGVVGEQVDAVNTGGRMAVMVPRHLEELVGAAVMRESRGRGKRDGRKLGVSSYLGRQGRAHRFQILYEDGEIEELGLPELRARLASTTVGKKAARSTAVQQGAWTEWALQDMQGVEAALGQGMPGWHSRTKIMALHTVLRRSDLAQYQPSIAELKELLSVLMLEKARRVFLPFGRSEELGATLLEAGCSVRRSLKGICESVGPGALADEGALCAEAVVFGSPCELLDLILPSVVRQVGIVTAARVPLEYITTGDEARVRWLRVHQDEGRMVLCQNGGCLWVMIFATLSWKNALFREAGSTFEMLKV
;
A
#
# COMPACT_ATOMS: atom_id res chain seq x y z
N ILE A 1 -26.38 6.96 -30.77
CA ILE A 1 -26.55 7.98 -29.70
C ILE A 1 -25.19 8.66 -29.59
N LEU A 2 -24.99 9.79 -30.28
CA LEU A 2 -23.75 10.57 -30.18
C LEU A 2 -23.65 11.12 -28.75
N HIS A 3 -22.46 10.95 -28.17
CA HIS A 3 -22.11 11.32 -26.81
C HIS A 3 -22.63 12.70 -26.40
N ALA A 4 -23.05 12.80 -25.15
CA ALA A 4 -23.52 13.98 -24.46
C ALA A 4 -22.51 15.15 -24.54
N VAL A 5 -22.54 15.88 -25.66
CA VAL A 5 -22.00 17.22 -25.73
C VAL A 5 -23.12 18.14 -25.27
N GLU A 6 -22.89 18.88 -24.19
CA GLU A 6 -23.82 19.91 -23.73
C GLU A 6 -24.19 20.80 -24.92
N PRO A 7 -25.49 21.02 -25.19
CA PRO A 7 -25.89 21.94 -26.25
C PRO A 7 -25.20 23.28 -25.99
N THR A 8 -24.52 23.80 -27.00
CA THR A 8 -23.75 25.03 -26.86
C THR A 8 -24.71 26.20 -26.72
N ILE A 9 -25.12 26.48 -25.50
CA ILE A 9 -25.94 27.63 -25.13
C ILE A 9 -25.00 28.85 -25.13
N PRO A 10 -25.33 29.93 -25.85
CA PRO A 10 -24.56 31.16 -25.82
C PRO A 10 -24.24 31.62 -24.39
N PRO A 11 -23.01 32.09 -24.08
CA PRO A 11 -22.58 32.41 -22.71
C PRO A 11 -23.52 33.36 -21.97
N ALA A 12 -24.04 34.39 -22.66
CA ALA A 12 -25.00 35.36 -22.12
C ALA A 12 -26.34 34.74 -21.66
N ILE A 13 -26.66 33.55 -22.17
CA ILE A 13 -27.84 32.79 -21.76
C ILE A 13 -27.49 31.87 -20.59
N LYS A 14 -26.30 31.26 -20.58
CA LYS A 14 -25.85 30.35 -19.51
C LYS A 14 -25.91 31.03 -18.12
N GLU A 15 -25.53 32.31 -18.03
CA GLU A 15 -25.65 33.11 -16.81
C GLU A 15 -27.08 33.25 -16.29
N ARG A 16 -28.09 33.29 -17.18
CA ARG A 16 -29.51 33.43 -16.80
C ARG A 16 -30.15 32.12 -16.32
N PHE A 17 -29.51 30.98 -16.58
CA PHE A 17 -29.93 29.67 -16.09
C PHE A 17 -29.18 29.23 -14.83
N ALA A 18 -28.15 29.99 -14.40
CA ALA A 18 -27.28 29.65 -13.29
C ALA A 18 -27.87 29.92 -11.90
N SER A 19 -28.86 30.82 -11.79
CA SER A 19 -29.56 31.03 -10.51
C SER A 19 -30.34 29.77 -10.13
N GLU A 20 -30.41 29.42 -8.85
CA GLU A 20 -31.23 28.30 -8.41
C GLU A 20 -32.73 28.66 -8.46
N VAL A 21 -33.59 27.68 -8.71
CA VAL A 21 -35.04 27.88 -8.63
C VAL A 21 -35.43 27.66 -7.18
N ASP A 22 -35.91 28.71 -6.53
CA ASP A 22 -36.49 28.60 -5.20
C ASP A 22 -37.79 27.78 -5.28
N LEU A 23 -37.78 26.58 -4.72
CA LEU A 23 -38.92 25.65 -4.73
C LEU A 23 -39.85 25.86 -3.53
N ASP A 24 -39.42 26.64 -2.53
CA ASP A 24 -40.19 26.92 -1.32
C ASP A 24 -41.19 28.08 -1.54
N ASP A 25 -40.96 28.92 -2.56
CA ASP A 25 -41.94 29.88 -3.09
C ASP A 25 -42.48 29.43 -4.47
N PRO A 26 -43.69 28.82 -4.52
CA PRO A 26 -44.26 28.28 -5.75
C PRO A 26 -44.53 29.34 -6.82
N GLU A 27 -44.78 30.61 -6.44
CA GLU A 27 -44.98 31.66 -7.43
C GLU A 27 -43.66 32.15 -8.04
N ALA A 28 -42.62 32.29 -7.22
CA ALA A 28 -41.28 32.60 -7.70
C ALA A 28 -40.73 31.48 -8.60
N ALA A 29 -40.94 30.23 -8.20
CA ALA A 29 -40.59 29.05 -8.99
C ALA A 29 -41.26 29.08 -10.37
N ALA A 30 -42.58 29.30 -10.40
CA ALA A 30 -43.34 29.34 -11.65
C ALA A 30 -42.85 30.46 -12.58
N ARG A 31 -42.61 31.67 -12.06
CA ARG A 31 -42.06 32.79 -12.85
C ARG A 31 -40.69 32.45 -13.44
N ALA A 32 -39.79 31.88 -12.64
CA ALA A 32 -38.45 31.49 -13.07
C ALA A 32 -38.49 30.41 -14.17
N ILE A 33 -39.34 29.39 -14.01
CA ILE A 33 -39.51 28.30 -14.98
C ILE A 33 -40.08 28.83 -16.30
N MET A 34 -41.10 29.69 -16.25
CA MET A 34 -41.70 30.26 -17.47
C MET A 34 -40.71 31.16 -18.23
N GLN A 35 -39.91 31.95 -17.52
CA GLN A 35 -38.88 32.79 -18.13
C GLN A 35 -37.80 31.95 -18.84
N ARG A 36 -37.36 30.86 -18.23
CA ARG A 36 -36.41 29.90 -18.80
C ARG A 36 -36.95 29.22 -20.06
N ALA A 37 -38.20 28.76 -20.01
CA ALA A 37 -38.87 28.13 -21.15
C ALA A 37 -38.98 29.08 -22.36
N ALA A 38 -39.27 30.37 -22.12
CA ALA A 38 -39.33 31.37 -23.19
C ALA A 38 -37.98 31.61 -23.86
N VAL A 39 -36.89 31.67 -23.08
CA VAL A 39 -35.52 31.82 -23.59
C VAL A 39 -35.11 30.59 -24.41
N LEU A 40 -35.37 29.38 -23.91
CA LEU A 40 -35.09 28.14 -24.65
C LEU A 40 -35.82 28.07 -25.99
N ARG A 41 -37.12 28.42 -26.03
CA ARG A 41 -37.89 28.47 -27.28
C ARG A 41 -37.28 29.43 -28.30
N ARG A 42 -36.78 30.59 -27.87
CA ARG A 42 -36.20 31.60 -28.75
C ARG A 42 -34.87 31.15 -29.37
N HIS A 43 -34.08 30.36 -28.65
CA HIS A 43 -32.73 29.99 -29.06
C HIS A 43 -32.57 28.56 -29.59
N MET A 44 -33.59 27.69 -29.46
CA MET A 44 -33.59 26.32 -30.00
C MET A 44 -33.35 26.27 -31.52
N ALA A 45 -33.86 27.24 -32.28
CA ALA A 45 -33.67 27.27 -33.73
C ALA A 45 -32.18 27.42 -34.13
N ILE A 46 -31.41 28.19 -33.34
CA ILE A 46 -29.98 28.39 -33.56
C ILE A 46 -29.20 27.12 -33.22
N ALA A 47 -29.55 26.46 -32.11
CA ALA A 47 -28.95 25.17 -31.73
C ALA A 47 -29.22 24.08 -32.78
N GLY A 48 -30.44 24.03 -33.33
CA GLY A 48 -30.80 23.12 -34.41
C GLY A 48 -30.03 23.39 -35.71
N ALA A 49 -29.87 24.66 -36.10
CA ALA A 49 -29.09 25.03 -37.29
C ALA A 49 -27.61 24.65 -37.16
N ASN A 50 -27.01 24.85 -35.98
CA ASN A 50 -25.62 24.45 -35.72
C ASN A 50 -25.44 22.92 -35.80
N LEU A 51 -26.42 22.15 -35.30
CA LEU A 51 -26.40 20.71 -35.38
C LEU A 51 -26.47 20.21 -36.84
N LEU A 52 -27.31 20.82 -37.67
CA LEU A 52 -27.42 20.49 -39.10
C LEU A 52 -26.10 20.76 -39.86
N ILE A 53 -25.43 21.88 -39.57
CA ILE A 53 -24.12 22.20 -40.18
C ILE A 53 -23.06 21.15 -39.78
N ALA A 54 -23.05 20.73 -38.51
CA ALA A 54 -22.15 19.69 -38.05
C ALA A 54 -22.41 18.34 -38.75
N GLN A 55 -23.67 17.92 -38.85
CA GLN A 55 -24.08 16.69 -39.53
C GLN A 55 -23.72 16.71 -41.03
N HIS A 56 -23.88 17.86 -41.70
CA HIS A 56 -23.51 18.01 -43.10
C HIS A 56 -22.00 17.87 -43.32
N ARG A 57 -21.17 18.51 -42.48
CA ARG A 57 -19.70 18.40 -42.56
C ARG A 57 -19.22 16.97 -42.35
N ASP A 58 -19.81 16.26 -41.39
CA ASP A 58 -19.44 14.88 -41.11
C ASP A 58 -19.87 13.94 -42.24
N SER A 59 -21.05 14.15 -42.83
CA SER A 59 -21.52 13.41 -44.02
C SER A 59 -20.57 13.57 -45.20
N LEU A 60 -20.09 14.80 -45.48
CA LEU A 60 -19.11 15.06 -46.53
C LEU A 60 -17.76 14.40 -46.24
N ARG A 61 -17.33 14.38 -44.98
CA ARG A 61 -16.10 13.70 -44.56
C ARG A 61 -16.19 12.19 -44.81
N TYR A 62 -17.30 11.55 -44.45
CA TYR A 62 -17.53 10.12 -44.71
C TYR A 62 -17.64 9.79 -46.20
N ALA A 63 -18.24 10.68 -47.00
CA ALA A 63 -18.29 10.52 -48.45
C ALA A 63 -16.87 10.56 -49.07
N ARG A 64 -16.02 11.52 -48.64
CA ARG A 64 -14.61 11.59 -49.07
C ARG A 64 -13.79 10.38 -48.65
N LEU A 65 -13.98 9.89 -47.41
CA LEU A 65 -13.29 8.70 -46.90
C LEU A 65 -13.65 7.44 -47.72
N ARG A 66 -14.93 7.24 -48.03
CA ARG A 66 -15.40 6.09 -48.82
C ARG A 66 -15.03 6.20 -50.31
N GLY A 67 -14.87 7.41 -50.84
CA GLY A 67 -14.45 7.66 -52.22
C GLY A 67 -12.96 7.42 -52.48
N GLY A 68 -12.18 6.92 -51.51
CA GLY A 68 -10.76 6.61 -51.71
C GLY A 68 -9.85 7.82 -51.89
N ALA A 69 -10.36 9.04 -51.69
CA ALA A 69 -9.61 10.29 -51.89
C ALA A 69 -8.47 10.49 -50.87
N ILE A 70 -8.41 9.66 -49.82
CA ILE A 70 -7.32 9.66 -48.86
C ILE A 70 -6.37 8.51 -49.23
N LEU A 71 -5.36 8.84 -50.03
CA LEU A 71 -4.22 7.97 -50.25
C LEU A 71 -3.42 7.90 -48.94
N PRO A 72 -3.13 6.71 -48.39
CA PRO A 72 -2.27 6.60 -47.22
C PRO A 72 -0.88 7.13 -47.60
N ARG A 73 -0.43 8.19 -46.92
CA ARG A 73 0.96 8.65 -47.01
C ARG A 73 1.86 7.49 -46.57
N MET A 74 2.63 6.90 -47.49
CA MET A 74 3.69 5.97 -47.12
C MET A 74 4.68 6.70 -46.23
N ARG A 75 4.72 6.32 -44.95
CA ARG A 75 5.63 6.90 -43.96
C ARG A 75 6.96 6.15 -44.07
N ARG A 76 8.03 6.87 -44.40
CA ARG A 76 9.39 6.35 -44.33
C ARG A 76 9.88 6.52 -42.89
N PHE A 77 10.50 5.49 -42.34
CA PHE A 77 11.10 5.47 -41.02
C PHE A 77 12.59 5.17 -41.17
N GLU A 78 13.42 5.77 -40.34
CA GLU A 78 14.86 5.56 -40.27
C GLU A 78 15.26 5.02 -38.89
N ALA A 79 16.43 4.38 -38.81
CA ALA A 79 16.96 3.93 -37.52
C ALA A 79 17.28 5.17 -36.65
N GLY A 80 16.76 5.19 -35.43
CA GLY A 80 16.81 6.34 -34.52
C GLY A 80 15.48 7.06 -34.35
N ASP A 81 14.53 6.89 -35.28
CA ASP A 81 13.21 7.50 -35.16
C ASP A 81 12.44 6.96 -33.96
N TYR A 82 11.64 7.80 -33.34
CA TYR A 82 10.67 7.38 -32.33
C TYR A 82 9.30 7.19 -32.96
N VAL A 83 8.60 6.13 -32.59
CA VAL A 83 7.30 5.76 -33.15
C VAL A 83 6.32 5.32 -32.08
N TYR A 84 5.04 5.61 -32.31
CA TYR A 84 3.92 4.97 -31.62
C TYR A 84 3.59 3.66 -32.31
N TYR A 85 3.37 2.61 -31.51
CA TYR A 85 3.00 1.29 -31.99
C TYR A 85 1.49 1.03 -31.81
N ARG A 86 0.85 0.55 -32.87
CA ARG A 86 -0.57 0.16 -32.88
C ARG A 86 -0.68 -1.35 -32.86
N ASN A 87 -1.23 -1.89 -31.77
CA ASN A 87 -1.38 -3.33 -31.62
C ASN A 87 -2.59 -3.85 -32.42
N THR A 88 -2.35 -4.72 -33.40
CA THR A 88 -3.41 -5.33 -34.23
C THR A 88 -3.80 -6.74 -33.80
N THR A 89 -3.18 -7.32 -32.76
CA THR A 89 -3.45 -8.71 -32.33
C THR A 89 -4.62 -8.87 -31.35
N GLY A 90 -5.41 -7.82 -31.08
CA GLY A 90 -6.64 -7.93 -30.31
C GLY A 90 -7.74 -8.67 -31.09
N ARG A 91 -8.55 -9.48 -30.41
CA ARG A 91 -9.63 -10.33 -31.01
C ARG A 91 -10.71 -9.58 -31.79
N THR A 92 -10.66 -8.25 -31.88
CA THR A 92 -11.61 -7.43 -32.62
C THR A 92 -10.85 -6.51 -33.57
N ALA A 93 -10.67 -6.96 -34.82
CA ALA A 93 -10.02 -6.21 -35.90
C ALA A 93 -10.69 -4.85 -36.22
N LEU A 94 -11.86 -4.57 -35.64
CA LEU A 94 -12.64 -3.35 -35.84
C LEU A 94 -12.21 -2.18 -34.95
N GLU A 95 -11.42 -2.40 -33.89
CA GLU A 95 -10.94 -1.33 -33.00
C GLU A 95 -9.46 -1.50 -32.65
N PRO A 96 -8.54 -1.10 -33.53
CA PRO A 96 -7.12 -1.22 -33.25
C PRO A 96 -6.69 -0.08 -32.31
N GLN A 97 -6.30 -0.42 -31.08
CA GLN A 97 -5.84 0.51 -30.05
C GLN A 97 -4.35 0.85 -30.23
N ALA A 98 -4.04 2.16 -30.24
CA ALA A 98 -2.67 2.63 -30.16
C ALA A 98 -2.18 2.50 -28.72
N ARG A 99 -0.94 2.05 -28.52
CA ARG A 99 -0.34 2.03 -27.18
C ARG A 99 0.21 3.41 -26.83
N PRO A 100 0.19 3.80 -25.55
CA PRO A 100 0.83 5.03 -25.10
C PRO A 100 2.37 4.96 -25.18
N GLU A 101 2.93 3.76 -25.31
CA GLU A 101 4.37 3.50 -25.39
C GLU A 101 5.00 4.11 -26.66
N ILE A 102 6.07 4.87 -26.47
CA ILE A 102 6.94 5.36 -27.53
C ILE A 102 8.13 4.42 -27.65
N LEU A 103 8.36 3.90 -28.85
CA LEU A 103 9.44 2.95 -29.13
C LEU A 103 10.42 3.58 -30.12
N ARG A 104 11.70 3.25 -29.97
CA ARG A 104 12.77 3.69 -30.86
C ARG A 104 12.96 2.68 -31.99
N VAL A 105 13.06 3.13 -33.22
CA VAL A 105 13.39 2.29 -34.38
C VAL A 105 14.88 1.97 -34.31
N VAL A 106 15.22 0.69 -34.18
CA VAL A 106 16.62 0.21 -34.18
C VAL A 106 17.05 -0.18 -35.58
N GLU A 107 16.18 -0.83 -36.33
CA GLU A 107 16.49 -1.34 -37.67
C GLU A 107 15.24 -1.25 -38.57
N VAL A 108 15.45 -0.88 -39.82
CA VAL A 108 14.42 -0.84 -40.87
C VAL A 108 14.79 -1.86 -41.93
N ARG A 109 14.03 -2.96 -42.03
CA ARG A 109 14.28 -3.99 -43.02
C ARG A 109 13.70 -3.59 -44.39
N PRO A 110 14.31 -4.02 -45.51
CA PRO A 110 13.82 -3.71 -46.87
C PRO A 110 12.38 -4.17 -47.14
N THR A 111 11.90 -5.16 -46.39
CA THR A 111 10.54 -5.71 -46.47
C THR A 111 9.47 -4.85 -45.77
N GLY A 112 9.84 -3.68 -45.22
CA GLY A 112 8.91 -2.82 -44.47
C GLY A 112 8.68 -3.29 -43.02
N VAL A 113 9.57 -4.12 -42.50
CA VAL A 113 9.53 -4.60 -41.11
C VAL A 113 10.51 -3.80 -40.26
N LEU A 114 10.01 -3.17 -39.21
CA LEU A 114 10.76 -2.41 -38.22
C LEU A 114 11.10 -3.27 -37.01
N GLN A 115 12.34 -3.17 -36.55
CA GLN A 115 12.75 -3.61 -35.21
C GLN A 115 12.72 -2.40 -34.28
N LEU A 116 11.87 -2.46 -33.26
CA LEU A 116 11.64 -1.39 -32.30
C LEU A 116 12.19 -1.77 -30.93
N GLU A 117 12.64 -0.78 -30.16
CA GLU A 117 13.20 -0.96 -28.82
C GLU A 117 12.55 0.02 -27.83
N GLY A 118 12.10 -0.49 -26.68
CA GLY A 118 11.54 0.32 -25.61
C GLY A 118 12.60 0.84 -24.64
N ARG A 119 12.20 1.74 -23.72
CA ARG A 119 13.10 2.30 -22.68
C ARG A 119 13.76 1.23 -21.79
N CYS A 120 13.10 0.09 -21.66
CA CYS A 120 13.56 -1.10 -20.93
C CYS A 120 14.53 -2.00 -21.72
N GLY A 121 14.93 -1.63 -22.94
CA GLY A 121 15.79 -2.45 -23.79
C GLY A 121 15.09 -3.63 -24.47
N ASN A 122 13.79 -3.85 -24.24
CA ASN A 122 13.02 -4.89 -24.92
C ASN A 122 12.82 -4.56 -26.39
N ARG A 123 12.94 -5.59 -27.24
CA ARG A 123 12.81 -5.46 -28.69
C ARG A 123 11.55 -6.13 -29.20
N ILE A 124 10.82 -5.42 -30.06
CA ILE A 124 9.65 -5.96 -30.78
C ILE A 124 9.84 -5.76 -32.28
N THR A 125 9.23 -6.62 -33.09
CA THR A 125 9.31 -6.55 -34.55
C THR A 125 7.92 -6.37 -35.14
N THR A 126 7.71 -5.36 -35.99
CA THR A 126 6.39 -5.07 -36.59
C THR A 126 6.51 -4.45 -37.98
N HIS A 127 5.48 -4.58 -38.80
CA HIS A 127 5.41 -3.88 -40.08
C HIS A 127 5.17 -2.37 -39.91
N VAL A 128 5.72 -1.56 -40.82
CA VAL A 128 5.61 -0.08 -40.83
C VAL A 128 4.17 0.44 -40.79
N THR A 129 3.21 -0.34 -41.27
CA THR A 129 1.78 0.01 -41.26
C THR A 129 1.18 0.11 -39.87
N HIS A 130 1.82 -0.51 -38.86
CA HIS A 130 1.40 -0.45 -37.47
C HIS A 130 2.10 0.66 -36.68
N CYS A 131 2.92 1.48 -37.35
CA CYS A 131 3.72 2.51 -36.69
C CYS A 131 3.29 3.92 -37.15
N ALA A 132 3.34 4.86 -36.21
CA ALA A 132 3.17 6.28 -36.49
C ALA A 132 4.37 7.05 -35.91
N PRO A 133 4.94 8.06 -36.59
CA PRO A 133 6.02 8.87 -36.04
C PRO A 133 5.62 9.51 -34.71
N CYS A 134 6.55 9.50 -33.77
CA CYS A 134 6.46 10.28 -32.54
C CYS A 134 6.71 11.75 -32.86
N HIS A 135 5.92 12.63 -32.24
CA HIS A 135 6.04 14.07 -32.45
C HIS A 135 6.74 14.77 -31.27
N LEU A 136 7.12 14.02 -30.24
CA LEU A 136 7.78 14.57 -29.06
C LEU A 136 9.29 14.72 -29.30
N PRO A 137 9.89 15.84 -28.86
CA PRO A 137 11.35 15.99 -28.86
C PRO A 137 11.91 15.14 -27.73
N ILE A 138 12.50 13.99 -28.08
CA ILE A 138 13.10 13.07 -27.11
C ILE A 138 14.62 13.24 -27.19
N ASP A 139 15.17 13.98 -26.23
CA ASP A 139 16.61 14.23 -26.13
C ASP A 139 17.33 13.21 -25.24
N ASP A 140 16.57 12.51 -24.39
CA ASP A 140 17.08 11.45 -23.51
C ASP A 140 16.98 10.08 -24.19
N HIS A 141 18.13 9.55 -24.64
CA HIS A 141 18.26 8.23 -25.24
C HIS A 141 18.75 7.17 -24.25
N THR A 142 18.81 7.50 -22.96
CA THR A 142 19.39 6.62 -21.93
C THR A 142 18.46 5.42 -21.70
N ILE A 143 18.98 4.21 -21.96
CA ILE A 143 18.30 2.95 -21.67
C ILE A 143 18.58 2.60 -20.22
N ASP A 144 17.55 2.33 -19.41
CA ASP A 144 17.73 1.85 -18.04
C ASP A 144 17.79 0.32 -18.03
N PRO A 145 18.96 -0.30 -17.76
CA PRO A 145 19.10 -1.74 -17.74
C PRO A 145 18.34 -2.41 -16.59
N ARG A 146 17.95 -1.66 -15.54
CA ARG A 146 17.15 -2.19 -14.42
C ARG A 146 15.69 -2.42 -14.80
N LEU A 147 15.21 -1.76 -15.87
CA LEU A 147 13.91 -2.03 -16.46
C LEU A 147 13.91 -3.24 -17.42
N ALA A 148 15.09 -3.80 -17.73
CA ALA A 148 15.22 -5.00 -18.57
C ALA A 148 14.85 -6.27 -17.77
N ARG A 149 13.94 -7.05 -18.37
CA ARG A 149 13.00 -8.00 -17.73
C ARG A 149 13.59 -9.20 -16.97
N PRO A 150 12.89 -9.70 -15.93
CA PRO A 150 12.82 -11.12 -15.57
C PRO A 150 11.90 -11.96 -16.49
N SER A 151 11.97 -13.29 -16.40
CA SER A 151 11.63 -14.27 -17.46
C SER A 151 10.24 -14.24 -18.13
N ALA A 152 10.19 -14.74 -19.37
CA ALA A 152 9.09 -14.66 -20.36
C ALA A 152 7.76 -15.37 -20.02
N ASN A 153 7.59 -15.93 -18.82
CA ASN A 153 6.46 -16.81 -18.50
C ASN A 153 5.23 -16.08 -17.94
N LEU A 154 5.28 -14.75 -17.73
CA LEU A 154 4.21 -13.95 -17.12
C LEU A 154 3.87 -12.66 -17.91
N ALA A 155 4.13 -12.63 -19.23
CA ALA A 155 3.80 -11.45 -20.03
C ALA A 155 2.27 -11.26 -20.20
N CYS A 156 1.83 -10.00 -20.20
CA CYS A 156 0.43 -9.65 -20.42
C CYS A 156 -0.06 -10.17 -21.79
N GLU A 157 -1.20 -10.84 -21.84
CA GLU A 157 -1.71 -11.45 -23.07
C GLU A 157 -2.11 -10.44 -24.15
N VAL A 158 -2.41 -9.20 -23.75
CA VAL A 158 -2.77 -8.10 -24.65
C VAL A 158 -1.53 -7.38 -25.13
N CYS A 159 -0.70 -6.89 -24.20
CA CYS A 159 0.42 -6.04 -24.54
C CYS A 159 1.71 -6.85 -24.86
N LYS A 160 1.77 -8.12 -24.47
CA LYS A 160 2.97 -8.98 -24.54
C LYS A 160 4.19 -8.40 -23.78
N PHE A 161 3.93 -7.47 -22.86
CA PHE A 161 4.90 -6.96 -21.89
C PHE A 161 4.60 -7.48 -20.46
N PRO A 162 5.61 -7.93 -19.69
CA PRO A 162 5.55 -8.39 -18.32
C PRO A 162 5.93 -7.26 -17.33
N ASP A 163 5.97 -6.01 -17.79
CA ASP A 163 6.14 -4.84 -16.92
C ASP A 163 4.89 -4.60 -16.08
N GLY A 164 4.89 -3.64 -15.16
CA GLY A 164 3.69 -3.24 -14.42
C GLY A 164 3.02 -4.38 -13.63
N GLU A 165 3.84 -5.21 -12.96
CA GLU A 165 3.41 -6.39 -12.18
C GLU A 165 2.33 -6.04 -11.14
N GLU A 166 2.44 -4.88 -10.51
CA GLU A 166 1.48 -4.35 -9.53
C GLU A 166 0.07 -4.09 -10.10
N TRP A 167 -0.02 -3.91 -11.41
CA TRP A 167 -1.28 -3.73 -12.14
C TRP A 167 -1.56 -4.93 -13.04
N MET A 168 -0.93 -6.08 -12.79
CA MET A 168 -1.08 -7.29 -13.59
C MET A 168 -1.90 -8.34 -12.86
N LEU A 169 -2.96 -8.78 -13.52
CA LEU A 169 -3.84 -9.86 -13.08
C LEU A 169 -3.41 -11.18 -13.70
N LEU A 170 -3.37 -12.22 -12.90
CA LEU A 170 -3.23 -13.59 -13.37
C LEU A 170 -4.61 -14.21 -13.45
N CYS A 171 -4.91 -14.88 -14.56
CA CYS A 171 -6.15 -15.63 -14.65
C CYS A 171 -6.06 -16.91 -13.81
N ASP A 172 -6.95 -17.08 -12.85
CA ASP A 172 -6.94 -18.25 -11.95
C ASP A 172 -7.22 -19.58 -12.68
N SER A 173 -7.77 -19.53 -13.89
CA SER A 173 -8.06 -20.70 -14.72
C SER A 173 -6.91 -21.11 -15.65
N CYS A 174 -6.16 -20.16 -16.20
CA CYS A 174 -5.16 -20.46 -17.23
C CYS A 174 -3.77 -19.89 -16.96
N GLY A 175 -3.58 -19.20 -15.84
CA GLY A 175 -2.29 -18.65 -15.39
C GLY A 175 -1.74 -17.51 -16.25
N THR A 176 -2.45 -17.08 -17.31
CA THR A 176 -1.97 -15.99 -18.18
C THR A 176 -2.06 -14.63 -17.49
N GLY A 177 -1.06 -13.77 -17.66
CA GLY A 177 -1.04 -12.40 -17.15
C GLY A 177 -1.81 -11.41 -18.02
N TRP A 178 -2.42 -10.39 -17.40
CA TRP A 178 -3.21 -9.34 -18.05
C TRP A 178 -3.12 -8.05 -17.24
N HIS A 179 -2.71 -6.92 -17.83
CA HIS A 179 -2.79 -5.66 -17.10
C HIS A 179 -4.22 -5.18 -16.89
N THR A 180 -4.51 -4.59 -15.74
CA THR A 180 -5.80 -3.96 -15.40
C THR A 180 -6.21 -2.95 -16.47
N TYR A 181 -5.27 -2.13 -16.95
CA TYR A 181 -5.48 -1.13 -18.00
C TYR A 181 -5.50 -1.69 -19.43
N CYS A 182 -5.03 -2.93 -19.65
CA CYS A 182 -5.10 -3.58 -20.96
C CYS A 182 -6.45 -4.30 -21.20
N LEU A 183 -7.31 -4.39 -20.19
CA LEU A 183 -8.63 -5.01 -20.28
C LEU A 183 -9.66 -4.07 -20.95
N LYS A 184 -10.75 -4.65 -21.46
CA LYS A 184 -11.91 -3.92 -21.99
C LYS A 184 -13.18 -4.38 -21.26
N PRO A 185 -13.79 -3.56 -20.38
CA PRO A 185 -13.32 -2.25 -19.92
C PRO A 185 -12.03 -2.33 -19.07
N PRO A 186 -11.20 -1.28 -19.04
CA PRO A 186 -10.02 -1.24 -18.18
C PRO A 186 -10.46 -1.21 -16.71
N LEU A 187 -9.77 -1.98 -15.88
CA LEU A 187 -9.98 -1.98 -14.43
C LEU A 187 -9.12 -0.87 -13.81
N THR A 188 -9.71 -0.10 -12.91
CA THR A 188 -9.01 0.96 -12.16
C THR A 188 -8.19 0.40 -10.99
N GLU A 189 -8.55 -0.79 -10.52
CA GLU A 189 -7.89 -1.49 -9.41
C GLU A 189 -7.90 -3.00 -9.64
N VAL A 190 -7.05 -3.72 -8.89
CA VAL A 190 -7.02 -5.18 -8.89
C VAL A 190 -8.27 -5.67 -8.13
N PRO A 191 -9.18 -6.45 -8.77
CA PRO A 191 -10.41 -6.89 -8.12
C PRO A 191 -10.11 -7.88 -7.00
N GLU A 192 -10.87 -7.79 -5.90
CA GLU A 192 -10.78 -8.73 -4.79
C GLU A 192 -11.41 -10.09 -5.16
N GLY A 193 -10.66 -11.17 -4.95
CA GLY A 193 -11.12 -12.54 -5.21
C GLY A 193 -10.67 -13.12 -6.55
N ALA A 194 -11.33 -14.19 -7.00
CA ALA A 194 -10.92 -14.92 -8.19
C ALA A 194 -11.23 -14.13 -9.47
N TRP A 195 -10.23 -14.00 -10.35
CA TRP A 195 -10.35 -13.29 -11.61
C TRP A 195 -10.10 -14.20 -12.82
N TYR A 196 -11.01 -14.10 -13.79
CA TYR A 196 -10.97 -14.89 -15.02
C TYR A 196 -10.73 -13.97 -16.22
N CYS A 197 -9.78 -14.33 -17.08
CA CYS A 197 -9.55 -13.56 -18.28
C CYS A 197 -10.74 -13.70 -19.23
N PRO A 198 -10.94 -12.72 -20.15
CA PRO A 198 -12.05 -12.76 -21.10
C PRO A 198 -12.14 -14.08 -21.88
N ARG A 199 -10.99 -14.73 -22.17
CA ARG A 199 -10.98 -16.02 -22.86
C ARG A 199 -11.57 -17.17 -22.04
N CYS A 200 -11.40 -17.16 -20.72
CA CYS A 200 -11.94 -18.18 -19.82
C CYS A 200 -13.40 -17.88 -19.50
N SER A 201 -13.75 -16.60 -19.33
CA SER A 201 -15.15 -16.17 -19.15
C SER A 201 -16.01 -16.50 -20.37
N ASP A 202 -15.53 -16.26 -21.60
CA ASP A 202 -16.23 -16.61 -22.85
C ASP A 202 -16.49 -18.12 -23.00
N LYS A 203 -15.65 -18.96 -22.36
CA LYS A 203 -15.77 -20.42 -22.37
C LYS A 203 -16.67 -20.97 -21.26
N GLY A 204 -17.32 -20.09 -20.49
CA GLY A 204 -18.25 -20.47 -19.43
C GLY A 204 -17.58 -20.92 -18.13
N VAL A 205 -16.32 -20.54 -17.89
CA VAL A 205 -15.65 -20.82 -16.62
C VAL A 205 -16.26 -19.93 -15.53
N VAL A 206 -16.98 -20.53 -14.59
CA VAL A 206 -17.50 -19.90 -13.38
C VAL A 206 -16.81 -20.52 -12.17
N GLY A 207 -16.64 -19.75 -11.09
CA GLY A 207 -15.68 -20.02 -10.01
C GLY A 207 -15.81 -21.33 -9.22
N GLU A 208 -16.80 -22.17 -9.50
CA GLU A 208 -16.94 -23.52 -8.90
C GLU A 208 -16.12 -24.62 -9.61
N GLN A 209 -15.60 -24.40 -10.83
CA GLN A 209 -14.97 -25.47 -11.63
C GLN A 209 -13.43 -25.47 -11.68
N VAL A 210 -12.76 -24.50 -11.06
CA VAL A 210 -11.29 -24.31 -11.18
C VAL A 210 -10.50 -24.83 -9.97
N ASP A 211 -11.18 -25.13 -8.86
CA ASP A 211 -10.57 -25.69 -7.64
C ASP A 211 -9.89 -27.07 -7.82
N ALA A 212 -10.03 -27.70 -9.00
CA ALA A 212 -9.50 -29.03 -9.29
C ALA A 212 -8.15 -29.06 -10.05
N VAL A 213 -7.63 -27.94 -10.58
CA VAL A 213 -6.45 -27.96 -11.49
C VAL A 213 -5.15 -27.40 -10.85
N ASN A 214 -5.22 -26.67 -9.73
CA ASN A 214 -4.06 -25.95 -9.20
C ASN A 214 -3.14 -26.75 -8.23
N THR A 215 -3.27 -28.08 -8.20
CA THR A 215 -2.40 -28.98 -7.43
C THR A 215 -1.21 -29.45 -8.27
N GLY A 216 -0.19 -28.60 -8.40
CA GLY A 216 0.98 -28.96 -9.19
C GLY A 216 2.22 -28.09 -9.08
N GLY A 217 2.56 -27.54 -7.91
CA GLY A 217 3.87 -26.89 -7.75
C GLY A 217 4.06 -26.11 -6.45
N ARG A 218 4.41 -26.83 -5.37
CA ARG A 218 4.98 -26.32 -4.09
C ARG A 218 4.53 -24.91 -3.67
N MET A 219 3.29 -24.83 -3.23
CA MET A 219 2.77 -23.72 -2.42
C MET A 219 2.63 -24.17 -0.96
N ALA A 220 2.75 -23.23 -0.03
CA ALA A 220 2.54 -23.45 1.40
C ALA A 220 1.27 -24.28 1.64
N VAL A 221 1.36 -25.31 2.49
CA VAL A 221 0.22 -26.20 2.80
C VAL A 221 -0.87 -25.34 3.46
N MET A 222 -1.89 -24.97 2.68
CA MET A 222 -3.03 -24.20 3.16
C MET A 222 -3.82 -25.06 4.15
N VAL A 223 -3.95 -24.58 5.37
CA VAL A 223 -4.74 -25.22 6.43
C VAL A 223 -6.22 -24.95 6.15
N PRO A 224 -7.11 -25.96 6.05
CA PRO A 224 -8.54 -25.71 5.93
C PRO A 224 -9.08 -24.94 7.14
N ARG A 225 -9.93 -23.92 6.93
CA ARG A 225 -10.50 -23.06 8.00
C ARG A 225 -11.02 -23.81 9.23
N HIS A 226 -11.67 -24.95 9.04
CA HIS A 226 -12.22 -25.78 10.12
C HIS A 226 -11.17 -26.56 10.93
N LEU A 227 -9.89 -26.49 10.54
CA LEU A 227 -8.73 -27.12 11.18
C LEU A 227 -7.69 -26.08 11.61
N GLU A 228 -7.88 -24.79 11.32
CA GLU A 228 -6.99 -23.70 11.75
C GLU A 228 -6.86 -23.67 13.28
N GLU A 229 -7.96 -23.86 14.00
CA GLU A 229 -7.98 -23.95 15.47
C GLU A 229 -7.17 -25.15 16.02
N LEU A 230 -6.90 -26.15 15.18
CA LEU A 230 -6.11 -27.33 15.54
C LEU A 230 -4.63 -27.17 15.18
N VAL A 231 -4.22 -26.07 14.55
CA VAL A 231 -2.82 -25.72 14.32
C VAL A 231 -2.38 -24.79 15.44
N GLY A 232 -1.31 -25.17 16.14
CA GLY A 232 -0.89 -24.51 17.38
C GLY A 232 -1.62 -25.01 18.63
N ALA A 233 -2.54 -25.97 18.50
CA ALA A 233 -3.28 -26.49 19.63
C ALA A 233 -2.39 -27.33 20.57
N ALA A 234 -2.66 -27.22 21.88
CA ALA A 234 -1.95 -27.99 22.89
C ALA A 234 -2.47 -29.44 22.94
N VAL A 235 -1.57 -30.40 22.72
CA VAL A 235 -1.86 -31.83 22.64
C VAL A 235 -1.14 -32.56 23.75
N MET A 236 -1.87 -33.38 24.51
CA MET A 236 -1.31 -34.20 25.57
C MET A 236 -0.71 -35.50 25.00
N ARG A 237 0.48 -35.87 25.48
CA ARG A 237 1.08 -37.17 25.13
C ARG A 237 0.31 -38.32 25.79
N GLU A 238 0.03 -39.39 25.04
CA GLU A 238 -0.65 -40.58 25.58
C GLU A 238 0.32 -41.39 26.46
N SER A 239 -0.10 -41.77 27.67
CA SER A 239 0.73 -42.58 28.55
C SER A 239 0.75 -44.04 28.07
N ARG A 240 1.93 -44.51 27.63
CA ARG A 240 2.11 -45.92 27.28
C ARG A 240 2.18 -46.76 28.55
N GLY A 241 1.07 -47.41 28.90
CA GLY A 241 1.07 -48.61 29.75
C GLY A 241 0.65 -48.41 31.21
N ARG A 242 0.00 -49.46 31.73
CA ARG A 242 -0.51 -49.59 33.09
C ARG A 242 0.68 -49.67 34.07
N GLY A 243 0.96 -48.57 34.77
CA GLY A 243 1.88 -48.58 35.91
C GLY A 243 3.19 -47.81 35.76
N LYS A 244 3.15 -46.53 35.36
CA LYS A 244 4.11 -45.50 35.79
C LYS A 244 3.49 -44.12 35.53
N ARG A 245 3.49 -43.24 36.54
CA ARG A 245 3.09 -41.83 36.37
C ARG A 245 4.20 -41.12 35.60
N ASP A 246 4.18 -41.24 34.28
CA ASP A 246 5.02 -40.41 33.43
C ASP A 246 4.37 -39.02 33.30
N GLY A 247 5.20 -37.97 33.36
CA GLY A 247 4.75 -36.59 33.48
C GLY A 247 3.81 -36.18 32.35
N ARG A 248 2.85 -35.28 32.65
CA ARG A 248 2.02 -34.62 31.65
C ARG A 248 2.92 -33.83 30.70
N LYS A 249 3.25 -34.39 29.54
CA LYS A 249 4.03 -33.70 28.51
C LYS A 249 3.08 -33.07 27.49
N LEU A 250 3.23 -31.76 27.30
CA LEU A 250 2.47 -30.96 26.35
C LEU A 250 3.24 -30.88 25.03
N GLY A 251 2.53 -30.87 23.91
CA GLY A 251 3.08 -30.66 22.58
C GLY A 251 2.20 -29.75 21.73
N VAL A 252 2.78 -29.18 20.68
CA VAL A 252 2.11 -28.23 19.79
C VAL A 252 1.87 -28.88 18.43
N SER A 253 0.65 -28.81 17.91
CA SER A 253 0.27 -29.40 16.63
C SER A 253 0.57 -28.49 15.43
N SER A 254 1.10 -29.06 14.35
CA SER A 254 1.31 -28.44 13.04
C SER A 254 0.65 -29.28 11.96
N TYR A 255 0.01 -28.64 10.97
CA TYR A 255 -0.71 -29.37 9.93
C TYR A 255 0.22 -29.82 8.80
N LEU A 256 0.24 -31.13 8.52
CA LEU A 256 1.06 -31.71 7.45
C LEU A 256 0.28 -31.90 6.14
N GLY A 257 -1.02 -31.59 6.12
CA GLY A 257 -1.88 -31.83 4.97
C GLY A 257 -2.75 -33.08 5.10
N ARG A 258 -3.37 -33.47 3.98
CA ARG A 258 -4.08 -34.76 3.87
C ARG A 258 -3.13 -35.83 3.36
N GLN A 259 -3.07 -36.96 4.05
CA GLN A 259 -2.53 -38.20 3.50
C GLN A 259 -3.71 -39.14 3.23
N GLY A 260 -4.09 -39.29 1.97
CA GLY A 260 -5.27 -40.04 1.56
C GLY A 260 -6.59 -39.39 2.02
N ARG A 261 -7.41 -40.15 2.76
CA ARG A 261 -8.70 -39.67 3.31
C ARG A 261 -8.58 -39.03 4.69
N ALA A 262 -7.41 -39.08 5.34
CA ALA A 262 -7.20 -38.57 6.68
C ALA A 262 -6.34 -37.30 6.69
N HIS A 263 -6.72 -36.32 7.52
CA HIS A 263 -5.89 -35.17 7.84
C HIS A 263 -4.81 -35.57 8.84
N ARG A 264 -3.56 -35.19 8.56
CA ARG A 264 -2.38 -35.51 9.36
C ARG A 264 -1.81 -34.27 10.02
N PHE A 265 -1.34 -34.44 11.24
CA PHE A 265 -0.73 -33.40 12.05
C PHE A 265 0.57 -33.92 12.65
N GLN A 266 1.55 -33.04 12.76
CA GLN A 266 2.80 -33.26 13.45
C GLN A 266 2.71 -32.61 14.82
N ILE A 267 3.07 -33.33 15.89
CA ILE A 267 3.15 -32.80 17.24
C ILE A 267 4.62 -32.67 17.61
N LEU A 268 5.04 -31.47 17.99
CA LEU A 268 6.34 -31.24 18.60
C LEU A 268 6.15 -31.16 20.11
N TYR A 269 6.70 -32.13 20.86
CA TYR A 269 6.66 -32.15 22.32
C TYR A 269 7.76 -31.28 22.93
N GLU A 270 7.59 -30.88 24.19
CA GLU A 270 8.57 -30.07 24.94
C GLU A 270 9.98 -30.69 25.03
N ASP A 271 10.09 -32.02 24.92
CA ASP A 271 11.38 -32.75 24.88
C ASP A 271 12.01 -32.80 23.48
N GLY A 272 11.41 -32.14 22.49
CA GLY A 272 11.88 -32.09 21.10
C GLY A 272 11.50 -33.31 20.27
N GLU A 273 10.76 -34.28 20.83
CA GLU A 273 10.28 -35.43 20.09
C GLU A 273 9.09 -35.05 19.18
N ILE A 274 9.04 -35.70 18.02
CA ILE A 274 8.03 -35.46 16.99
C ILE A 274 7.14 -36.70 16.84
N GLU A 275 5.82 -36.51 16.89
CA GLU A 275 4.83 -37.58 16.67
C GLU A 275 3.81 -37.17 15.60
N GLU A 276 3.42 -38.09 14.70
CA GLU A 276 2.41 -37.81 13.69
C GLU A 276 1.07 -38.45 14.06
N LEU A 277 0.00 -37.63 14.06
CA LEU A 277 -1.36 -38.03 14.45
C LEU A 277 -2.38 -37.80 13.34
N GLY A 278 -3.40 -38.65 13.30
CA GLY A 278 -4.60 -38.39 12.52
C GLY A 278 -5.56 -37.42 13.23
N LEU A 279 -6.45 -36.76 12.48
CA LEU A 279 -7.45 -35.83 13.05
C LEU A 279 -8.30 -36.42 14.21
N PRO A 280 -8.78 -37.67 14.17
CA PRO A 280 -9.51 -38.26 15.31
C PRO A 280 -8.64 -38.42 16.56
N GLU A 281 -7.39 -38.84 16.39
CA GLU A 281 -6.42 -39.04 17.49
C GLU A 281 -6.02 -37.70 18.11
N LEU A 282 -5.79 -36.68 17.26
CA LEU A 282 -5.50 -35.31 17.69
C LEU A 282 -6.64 -34.76 18.55
N ARG A 283 -7.88 -34.85 18.08
CA ARG A 283 -9.06 -34.34 18.79
C ARG A 283 -9.27 -35.01 20.15
N ALA A 284 -8.97 -36.30 20.25
CA ALA A 284 -9.06 -37.03 21.52
C ALA A 284 -8.00 -36.58 22.56
N ARG A 285 -6.90 -35.98 22.10
CA ARG A 285 -5.75 -35.57 22.92
C ARG A 285 -5.63 -34.06 23.12
N LEU A 286 -6.59 -33.26 22.65
CA LEU A 286 -6.64 -31.81 22.88
C LEU A 286 -6.78 -31.51 24.38
N ALA A 287 -5.91 -30.66 24.92
CA ALA A 287 -6.02 -30.19 26.29
C ALA A 287 -7.25 -29.29 26.42
N SER A 288 -8.21 -29.64 27.28
CA SER A 288 -9.45 -28.86 27.45
C SER A 288 -9.14 -27.45 27.95
N THR A 289 -9.27 -26.45 27.09
CA THR A 289 -9.17 -25.04 27.43
C THR A 289 -10.51 -24.55 27.98
N THR A 290 -10.81 -24.82 29.25
CA THR A 290 -11.85 -24.06 29.96
C THR A 290 -11.29 -22.69 30.34
N VAL A 291 -11.34 -21.76 29.38
CA VAL A 291 -11.32 -20.31 29.65
C VAL A 291 -12.61 -19.75 29.06
N GLY A 292 -13.43 -19.15 29.93
CA GLY A 292 -14.82 -18.84 29.67
C GLY A 292 -15.05 -17.86 28.53
N LYS A 293 -16.00 -18.22 27.65
CA LYS A 293 -16.67 -17.30 26.74
C LYS A 293 -17.43 -16.24 27.54
N LYS A 294 -17.00 -14.98 27.46
CA LYS A 294 -17.88 -13.80 27.51
C LYS A 294 -17.18 -12.61 26.84
N ALA A 295 -17.93 -11.95 25.95
CA ALA A 295 -17.65 -10.68 25.29
C ALA A 295 -16.69 -10.67 24.07
N ALA A 296 -17.05 -11.42 23.02
CA ALA A 296 -16.87 -10.89 21.66
C ALA A 296 -18.03 -9.92 21.40
N ARG A 297 -17.83 -8.65 21.74
CA ARG A 297 -18.63 -7.53 21.24
C ARG A 297 -17.70 -6.72 20.35
N SER A 298 -18.19 -6.36 19.17
CA SER A 298 -17.50 -5.45 18.27
C SER A 298 -16.94 -4.25 19.02
N THR A 299 -15.66 -3.95 18.82
CA THR A 299 -15.14 -2.61 19.03
C THR A 299 -14.31 -2.26 17.81
N ALA A 300 -14.94 -1.49 16.93
CA ALA A 300 -14.26 -0.36 16.32
C ALA A 300 -13.30 0.26 17.35
N VAL A 301 -12.07 0.55 16.94
CA VAL A 301 -11.06 1.20 17.76
C VAL A 301 -11.61 2.55 18.23
N GLN A 302 -12.31 2.57 19.36
CA GLN A 302 -12.63 3.77 20.10
C GLN A 302 -11.35 4.18 20.81
N GLN A 303 -10.65 5.17 20.24
CA GLN A 303 -9.58 5.89 20.93
C GLN A 303 -10.20 6.71 22.07
N GLY A 304 -10.37 6.06 23.23
CA GLY A 304 -10.67 6.77 24.48
C GLY A 304 -9.47 7.59 24.95
N ALA A 305 -9.73 8.61 25.77
CA ALA A 305 -8.69 9.36 26.47
C ALA A 305 -7.85 8.40 27.32
N TRP A 306 -6.53 8.48 27.19
CA TRP A 306 -5.63 7.69 28.03
C TRP A 306 -5.72 8.15 29.48
N THR A 307 -5.73 7.19 30.40
CA THR A 307 -5.60 7.48 31.82
C THR A 307 -4.13 7.77 32.13
N GLU A 308 -3.87 8.44 33.26
CA GLU A 308 -2.51 8.58 33.77
C GLU A 308 -1.86 7.20 33.95
N TRP A 309 -0.57 7.09 33.58
CA TRP A 309 0.15 5.82 33.63
C TRP A 309 0.88 5.69 34.97
N ALA A 310 0.46 4.73 35.80
CA ALA A 310 1.10 4.39 37.06
C ALA A 310 2.34 3.49 36.83
N LEU A 311 3.47 4.07 36.48
CA LEU A 311 4.68 3.33 36.09
C LEU A 311 5.54 2.80 37.28
N GLN A 312 5.01 2.83 38.50
CA GLN A 312 5.76 2.49 39.72
C GLN A 312 5.88 0.97 39.95
N ASP A 313 4.88 0.20 39.53
CA ASP A 313 4.79 -1.24 39.69
C ASP A 313 4.60 -1.98 38.35
N MET A 314 4.75 -3.30 38.39
CA MET A 314 4.65 -4.17 37.21
C MET A 314 3.25 -4.15 36.58
N GLN A 315 2.20 -4.01 37.39
CA GLN A 315 0.82 -4.06 36.92
C GLN A 315 0.45 -2.78 36.18
N GLY A 316 0.92 -1.64 36.66
CA GLY A 316 0.75 -0.36 35.99
C GLY A 316 1.58 -0.24 34.72
N VAL A 317 2.78 -0.84 34.66
CA VAL A 317 3.54 -0.98 33.41
C VAL A 317 2.78 -1.83 32.38
N GLU A 318 2.23 -2.97 32.79
CA GLU A 318 1.42 -3.83 31.92
C GLU A 318 0.16 -3.10 31.41
N ALA A 319 -0.54 -2.37 32.29
CA ALA A 319 -1.70 -1.57 31.92
C ALA A 319 -1.35 -0.43 30.94
N ALA A 320 -0.22 0.25 31.15
CA ALA A 320 0.28 1.29 30.25
C ALA A 320 0.61 0.73 28.87
N LEU A 321 1.30 -0.41 28.81
CA LEU A 321 1.59 -1.13 27.57
C LEU A 321 0.29 -1.49 26.83
N GLY A 322 -0.70 -2.04 27.52
CA GLY A 322 -1.99 -2.38 26.91
C GLY A 322 -2.76 -1.18 26.35
N GLN A 323 -2.59 0.02 26.92
CA GLN A 323 -3.17 1.26 26.37
C GLN A 323 -2.40 1.80 25.16
N GLY A 324 -1.06 1.67 25.17
CA GLY A 324 -0.16 2.15 24.12
C GLY A 324 -0.11 1.24 22.89
N MET A 325 0.17 -0.05 23.11
CA MET A 325 0.28 -1.11 22.12
C MET A 325 -0.66 -2.27 22.47
N PRO A 326 -1.96 -2.20 22.12
CA PRO A 326 -2.91 -3.24 22.48
C PRO A 326 -2.52 -4.61 21.92
N GLY A 327 -2.40 -5.60 22.80
CA GLY A 327 -2.06 -6.96 22.44
C GLY A 327 -1.41 -7.72 23.59
N TRP A 328 -0.85 -8.88 23.28
CA TRP A 328 -0.11 -9.68 24.24
C TRP A 328 1.34 -9.18 24.37
N HIS A 329 1.82 -9.08 25.60
CA HIS A 329 3.21 -8.75 25.94
C HIS A 329 3.78 -9.80 26.89
N SER A 330 5.04 -10.16 26.68
CA SER A 330 5.71 -11.16 27.53
C SER A 330 6.01 -10.60 28.93
N ARG A 331 5.96 -11.47 29.94
CA ARG A 331 6.32 -11.08 31.31
C ARG A 331 7.77 -10.60 31.41
N THR A 332 8.68 -11.17 30.63
CA THR A 332 10.09 -10.75 30.56
C THR A 332 10.22 -9.31 30.05
N LYS A 333 9.44 -8.93 29.04
CA LYS A 333 9.37 -7.54 28.54
C LYS A 333 8.88 -6.58 29.62
N ILE A 334 7.78 -6.91 30.30
CA ILE A 334 7.23 -6.07 31.38
C ILE A 334 8.27 -5.89 32.50
N MET A 335 8.99 -6.95 32.86
CA MET A 335 10.06 -6.89 33.88
C MET A 335 11.24 -6.02 33.44
N ALA A 336 11.68 -6.17 32.19
CA ALA A 336 12.76 -5.36 31.63
C ALA A 336 12.36 -3.87 31.60
N LEU A 337 11.14 -3.57 31.19
CA LEU A 337 10.61 -2.22 31.13
C LEU A 337 10.51 -1.56 32.52
N HIS A 338 9.96 -2.28 33.49
CA HIS A 338 9.91 -1.84 34.90
C HIS A 338 11.30 -1.56 35.48
N THR A 339 12.30 -2.35 35.09
CA THR A 339 13.70 -2.15 35.50
C THR A 339 14.29 -0.89 34.87
N VAL A 340 14.08 -0.69 33.56
CA VAL A 340 14.65 0.46 32.82
C VAL A 340 14.03 1.79 33.26
N LEU A 341 12.74 1.82 33.60
CA LEU A 341 12.05 3.02 34.12
C LEU A 341 12.67 3.59 35.40
N ARG A 342 13.42 2.77 36.16
CA ARG A 342 14.09 3.17 37.41
C ARG A 342 15.52 3.65 37.19
N ARG A 343 16.02 3.64 35.95
CA ARG A 343 17.33 4.21 35.62
C ARG A 343 17.25 5.75 35.69
N SER A 344 18.38 6.38 35.93
CA SER A 344 18.50 7.83 36.06
C SER A 344 19.11 8.51 34.84
N ASP A 345 19.66 7.74 33.88
CA ASP A 345 20.31 8.27 32.68
C ASP A 345 20.04 7.42 31.42
N LEU A 346 19.74 8.11 30.32
CA LEU A 346 19.54 7.58 28.97
C LEU A 346 20.55 8.14 27.95
N ALA A 347 21.60 8.84 28.41
CA ALA A 347 22.58 9.50 27.54
C ALA A 347 23.21 8.55 26.51
N GLN A 348 23.45 7.28 26.88
CA GLN A 348 24.06 6.28 25.99
C GLN A 348 23.21 5.90 24.77
N TYR A 349 21.92 6.25 24.75
CA TYR A 349 21.02 5.93 23.63
C TYR A 349 20.74 7.12 22.72
N GLN A 350 21.33 8.29 23.01
CA GLN A 350 21.17 9.47 22.19
C GLN A 350 21.81 9.27 20.81
N PRO A 351 21.21 9.82 19.74
CA PRO A 351 21.78 9.74 18.41
C PRO A 351 23.14 10.43 18.37
N SER A 352 24.07 9.93 17.55
CA SER A 352 25.31 10.64 17.30
C SER A 352 25.07 11.88 16.41
N ILE A 353 26.01 12.83 16.39
CA ILE A 353 25.92 14.01 15.50
C ILE A 353 25.82 13.57 14.03
N ALA A 354 26.51 12.49 13.65
CA ALA A 354 26.46 11.94 12.30
C ALA A 354 25.05 11.41 11.97
N GLU A 355 24.46 10.60 12.86
CA GLU A 355 23.09 10.08 12.73
C GLU A 355 22.06 11.22 12.66
N LEU A 356 22.27 12.29 13.42
CA LEU A 356 21.38 13.44 13.43
C LEU A 356 21.45 14.25 12.13
N LYS A 357 22.66 14.49 11.60
CA LYS A 357 22.85 15.16 10.29
C LYS A 357 22.23 14.34 9.15
N GLU A 358 22.30 13.03 9.27
CA GLU A 358 21.68 12.11 8.34
C GLU A 358 20.15 12.19 8.39
N LEU A 359 19.54 12.19 9.59
CA LEU A 359 18.09 12.43 9.74
C LEU A 359 17.68 13.75 9.07
N LEU A 360 18.44 14.83 9.28
CA LEU A 360 18.19 16.14 8.67
C LEU A 360 18.37 16.16 7.15
N SER A 361 19.12 15.20 6.59
CA SER A 361 19.26 15.07 5.14
C SER A 361 18.00 14.50 4.47
N VAL A 362 17.20 13.72 5.21
CA VAL A 362 15.96 13.07 4.72
C VAL A 362 14.69 13.75 5.23
N LEU A 363 14.76 14.44 6.36
CA LEU A 363 13.62 15.06 7.02
C LEU A 363 13.84 16.56 7.19
N MET A 364 12.93 17.36 6.64
CA MET A 364 12.95 18.83 6.73
C MET A 364 12.51 19.34 8.11
N LEU A 365 13.23 18.98 9.17
CA LEU A 365 12.91 19.40 10.55
C LEU A 365 13.00 20.92 10.73
N GLU A 366 13.81 21.62 9.93
CA GLU A 366 13.93 23.08 9.93
C GLU A 366 12.61 23.80 9.60
N LYS A 367 11.66 23.10 8.97
CA LYS A 367 10.31 23.64 8.71
C LYS A 367 9.40 23.59 9.94
N ALA A 368 9.79 22.85 10.98
CA ALA A 368 9.04 22.79 12.24
C ALA A 368 9.42 23.97 13.15
N ARG A 369 8.42 24.70 13.62
CA ARG A 369 8.54 25.83 14.56
C ARG A 369 8.93 25.42 15.97
N ARG A 370 8.85 24.12 16.29
CA ARG A 370 9.24 23.53 17.59
C ARG A 370 9.65 22.08 17.39
N VAL A 371 10.94 21.80 17.61
CA VAL A 371 11.52 20.47 17.72
C VAL A 371 11.79 20.18 19.19
N PHE A 372 11.27 19.08 19.71
CA PHE A 372 11.40 18.72 21.12
C PHE A 372 12.27 17.48 21.33
N LEU A 373 13.16 17.55 22.33
CA LEU A 373 14.03 16.47 22.76
C LEU A 373 13.63 16.01 24.18
N PRO A 374 12.79 14.96 24.31
CA PRO A 374 12.24 14.53 25.60
C PRO A 374 13.28 13.99 26.58
N PHE A 375 14.40 13.45 26.08
CA PHE A 375 15.45 12.84 26.90
C PHE A 375 16.83 13.46 26.66
N GLY A 376 16.88 14.59 25.94
CA GLY A 376 18.12 15.20 25.47
C GLY A 376 18.78 16.08 26.51
N ARG A 377 19.79 15.56 27.22
CA ARG A 377 20.76 16.37 27.99
C ARG A 377 22.01 16.74 27.20
N SER A 378 22.16 16.23 25.98
CA SER A 378 23.32 16.51 25.13
C SER A 378 23.26 17.94 24.58
N GLU A 379 24.18 18.79 25.01
CA GLU A 379 24.31 20.15 24.48
C GLU A 379 24.65 20.14 22.99
N GLU A 380 25.50 19.21 22.56
CA GLU A 380 25.97 19.04 21.18
C GLU A 380 24.83 18.74 20.20
N LEU A 381 23.87 17.87 20.59
CA LEU A 381 22.74 17.53 19.72
C LEU A 381 21.79 18.70 19.53
N GLY A 382 21.49 19.44 20.60
CA GLY A 382 20.67 20.63 20.45
C GLY A 382 21.39 21.75 19.71
N ALA A 383 22.72 21.89 19.86
CA ALA A 383 23.51 22.84 19.07
C ALA A 383 23.46 22.49 17.57
N THR A 384 23.62 21.21 17.22
CA THR A 384 23.55 20.74 15.82
C THR A 384 22.17 21.02 15.20
N LEU A 385 21.08 20.80 15.95
CA LEU A 385 19.72 21.12 15.48
C LEU A 385 19.51 22.64 15.32
N LEU A 386 20.04 23.45 16.24
CA LEU A 386 19.99 24.92 16.13
C LEU A 386 20.77 25.41 14.91
N GLU A 387 21.96 24.87 14.65
CA GLU A 387 22.78 25.17 13.45
C GLU A 387 22.06 24.79 12.15
N ALA A 388 21.28 23.70 12.18
CA ALA A 388 20.44 23.28 11.06
C ALA A 388 19.17 24.14 10.88
N GLY A 389 18.96 25.18 11.72
CA GLY A 389 17.82 26.09 11.65
C GLY A 389 16.59 25.61 12.41
N CYS A 390 16.68 24.55 13.21
CA CYS A 390 15.57 24.08 14.04
C CYS A 390 15.47 24.88 15.33
N SER A 391 14.26 25.20 15.76
CA SER A 391 13.98 25.70 17.11
C SER A 391 13.87 24.54 18.10
N VAL A 392 14.78 24.44 19.07
CA VAL A 392 14.89 23.28 19.96
C VAL A 392 14.33 23.58 21.36
N ARG A 393 13.51 22.68 21.90
CA ARG A 393 13.16 22.63 23.33
C ARG A 393 13.60 21.29 23.93
N ARG A 394 14.00 21.33 25.20
CA ARG A 394 14.50 20.17 25.94
C ARG A 394 13.67 20.00 27.22
N SER A 395 13.30 18.76 27.52
CA SER A 395 12.70 18.43 28.82
C SER A 395 13.75 18.41 29.92
N LEU A 396 13.38 18.88 31.11
CA LEU A 396 14.16 18.68 32.35
C LEU A 396 13.59 17.55 33.22
N LYS A 397 12.49 16.91 32.79
CA LYS A 397 11.76 15.90 33.55
C LYS A 397 12.50 14.56 33.63
N GLY A 398 12.12 13.73 34.60
CA GLY A 398 12.61 12.36 34.73
C GLY A 398 12.08 11.43 33.62
N ILE A 399 12.62 10.20 33.55
CA ILE A 399 12.22 9.22 32.51
C ILE A 399 10.72 8.91 32.60
N CYS A 400 10.21 8.54 33.78
CA CYS A 400 8.80 8.17 33.95
C CYS A 400 7.84 9.28 33.53
N GLU A 401 8.18 10.53 33.86
CA GLU A 401 7.39 11.71 33.52
C GLU A 401 7.42 12.02 32.02
N SER A 402 8.44 11.57 31.30
CA SER A 402 8.66 11.82 29.87
C SER A 402 8.16 10.69 28.96
N VAL A 403 7.64 9.60 29.53
CA VAL A 403 7.15 8.42 28.79
C VAL A 403 5.61 8.40 28.70
N GLY A 404 4.92 8.99 29.67
CA GLY A 404 3.46 8.92 29.80
C GLY A 404 2.66 9.88 28.91
N PRO A 405 1.32 9.80 28.97
CA PRO A 405 0.40 10.69 28.24
C PRO A 405 0.58 12.18 28.59
N GLY A 406 1.14 12.47 29.76
CA GLY A 406 1.48 13.82 30.22
C GLY A 406 2.90 14.28 29.87
N ALA A 407 3.66 13.49 29.12
CA ALA A 407 5.07 13.77 28.81
C ALA A 407 5.27 15.13 28.13
N LEU A 408 4.34 15.55 27.27
CA LEU A 408 4.39 16.84 26.57
C LEU A 408 3.39 17.86 27.15
N ALA A 409 2.74 17.58 28.27
CA ALA A 409 1.64 18.40 28.78
C ALA A 409 2.08 19.74 29.41
N ASP A 410 3.21 19.78 30.14
CA ASP A 410 3.56 20.95 30.97
C ASP A 410 4.39 22.05 30.27
N GLU A 411 4.84 21.85 29.04
CA GLU A 411 5.74 22.80 28.37
C GLU A 411 5.10 23.58 27.21
N GLY A 412 3.80 23.89 27.30
CA GLY A 412 3.07 24.53 26.20
C GLY A 412 3.10 23.68 24.91
N ALA A 413 3.28 22.37 25.08
CA ALA A 413 3.60 21.38 24.07
C ALA A 413 2.44 20.43 23.75
N LEU A 414 1.19 20.90 23.91
CA LEU A 414 0.02 20.40 23.17
C LEU A 414 0.15 20.53 21.63
N CYS A 415 1.33 20.86 21.14
CA CYS A 415 1.57 21.49 19.85
C CYS A 415 3.07 21.40 19.46
N ALA A 416 3.81 20.41 20.01
CA ALA A 416 5.13 20.08 19.50
C ALA A 416 4.94 19.58 18.05
N GLU A 417 5.58 20.27 17.12
CA GLU A 417 5.46 19.94 15.71
C GLU A 417 6.31 18.71 15.43
N ALA A 418 7.57 18.67 15.88
CA ALA A 418 8.42 17.49 15.74
C ALA A 418 9.06 17.05 17.06
N VAL A 419 9.26 15.75 17.22
CA VAL A 419 9.99 15.15 18.36
C VAL A 419 11.10 14.25 17.85
N VAL A 420 12.31 14.41 18.39
CA VAL A 420 13.49 13.59 18.05
C VAL A 420 14.08 12.99 19.33
N PHE A 421 14.31 11.67 19.34
CA PHE A 421 14.90 11.00 20.49
C PHE A 421 15.53 9.67 20.13
N GLY A 422 16.40 9.18 21.02
CA GLY A 422 16.83 7.79 21.07
C GLY A 422 16.54 7.20 22.45
N SER A 423 16.18 5.92 22.52
CA SER A 423 15.83 5.24 23.76
C SER A 423 16.10 3.74 23.67
N PRO A 424 16.26 3.05 24.82
CA PRO A 424 16.31 1.59 24.88
C PRO A 424 15.06 0.96 24.25
N CYS A 425 15.23 -0.21 23.62
CA CYS A 425 14.16 -1.03 23.05
C CYS A 425 12.94 -1.15 23.95
N GLU A 426 13.18 -1.37 25.24
CA GLU A 426 12.16 -1.64 26.23
C GLU A 426 11.27 -0.41 26.46
N LEU A 427 11.83 0.80 26.45
CA LEU A 427 11.05 2.02 26.68
C LEU A 427 10.30 2.49 25.45
N LEU A 428 10.79 2.16 24.25
CA LEU A 428 10.17 2.59 22.99
C LEU A 428 8.70 2.16 22.89
N ASP A 429 8.32 1.02 23.46
CA ASP A 429 6.95 0.50 23.41
C ASP A 429 5.94 1.30 24.24
N LEU A 430 6.42 2.12 25.18
CA LEU A 430 5.59 3.09 25.88
C LEU A 430 5.71 4.49 25.25
N ILE A 431 6.94 4.90 24.92
CA ILE A 431 7.21 6.26 24.44
C ILE A 431 6.61 6.49 23.06
N LEU A 432 6.82 5.57 22.10
CA LEU A 432 6.39 5.78 20.71
C LEU A 432 4.87 5.99 20.61
N PRO A 433 4.02 5.12 21.18
CA PRO A 433 2.57 5.35 21.14
C PRO A 433 2.16 6.66 21.81
N SER A 434 2.86 7.05 22.88
CA SER A 434 2.55 8.26 23.64
C SER A 434 2.89 9.53 22.89
N VAL A 435 4.11 9.60 22.36
CA VAL A 435 4.61 10.76 21.63
C VAL A 435 3.86 10.90 20.30
N VAL A 436 3.63 9.81 19.56
CA VAL A 436 2.90 9.85 18.28
C VAL A 436 1.49 10.42 18.41
N ARG A 437 0.81 10.23 19.54
CA ARG A 437 -0.51 10.83 19.79
C ARG A 437 -0.48 12.31 20.10
N GLN A 438 0.63 12.83 20.62
CA GLN A 438 0.76 14.20 21.11
C GLN A 438 1.47 15.12 20.10
N VAL A 439 2.15 14.56 19.10
CA VAL A 439 2.93 15.32 18.11
C VAL A 439 2.10 15.69 16.89
N GLY A 440 2.17 16.97 16.49
CA GLY A 440 1.35 17.52 15.42
C GLY A 440 1.85 17.25 14.00
N ILE A 441 3.13 16.89 13.83
CA ILE A 441 3.74 16.71 12.50
C ILE A 441 4.50 15.38 12.41
N VAL A 442 5.60 15.19 13.14
CA VAL A 442 6.47 14.01 12.97
C VAL A 442 7.20 13.61 14.25
N THR A 443 7.14 12.32 14.55
CA THR A 443 7.93 11.68 15.60
C THR A 443 9.07 10.91 14.93
N ALA A 444 10.32 11.28 15.19
CA ALA A 444 11.51 10.58 14.70
C ALA A 444 12.26 9.93 15.87
N ALA A 445 12.27 8.60 15.90
CA ALA A 445 12.94 7.83 16.93
C ALA A 445 14.11 7.04 16.34
N ARG A 446 15.28 7.18 16.96
CA ARG A 446 16.42 6.28 16.77
C ARG A 446 16.12 4.99 17.51
N VAL A 447 16.07 3.88 16.77
CA VAL A 447 15.85 2.54 17.32
C VAL A 447 16.98 1.61 16.88
N PRO A 448 17.34 0.59 17.67
CA PRO A 448 18.24 -0.46 17.20
C PRO A 448 17.48 -1.41 16.25
N LEU A 449 18.22 -2.13 15.40
CA LEU A 449 17.63 -3.04 14.41
C LEU A 449 16.74 -4.12 15.06
N GLU A 450 17.15 -4.61 16.23
CA GLU A 450 16.41 -5.59 17.02
C GLU A 450 15.01 -5.13 17.41
N TYR A 451 14.77 -3.81 17.50
CA TYR A 451 13.46 -3.28 17.87
C TYR A 451 12.38 -3.74 16.88
N ILE A 452 12.73 -3.84 15.59
CA ILE A 452 11.86 -4.35 14.53
C ILE A 452 11.93 -5.88 14.46
N THR A 453 13.14 -6.46 14.45
CA THR A 453 13.31 -7.89 14.15
C THR A 453 12.90 -8.84 15.28
N THR A 454 12.89 -8.37 16.54
CA THR A 454 12.57 -9.20 17.72
C THR A 454 11.34 -8.70 18.48
N GLY A 455 10.51 -7.88 17.82
CA GLY A 455 9.26 -7.36 18.39
C GLY A 455 8.26 -8.46 18.77
N ASP A 456 7.54 -8.26 19.86
CA ASP A 456 6.37 -9.08 20.18
C ASP A 456 5.20 -8.74 19.23
N GLU A 457 4.19 -9.61 19.22
CA GLU A 457 3.05 -9.48 18.31
C GLU A 457 2.37 -8.10 18.39
N ALA A 458 2.23 -7.57 19.61
CA ALA A 458 1.66 -6.25 19.85
C ALA A 458 2.48 -5.12 19.21
N ARG A 459 3.83 -5.13 19.35
CA ARG A 459 4.71 -4.13 18.72
C ARG A 459 4.64 -4.21 17.20
N VAL A 460 4.79 -5.40 16.62
CA VAL A 460 4.75 -5.61 15.17
C VAL A 460 3.42 -5.16 14.59
N ARG A 461 2.31 -5.53 15.24
CA ARG A 461 0.97 -5.10 14.85
C ARG A 461 0.82 -3.59 14.90
N TRP A 462 1.28 -2.94 15.98
CA TRP A 462 1.19 -1.49 16.13
C TRP A 462 1.97 -0.74 15.04
N LEU A 463 3.20 -1.18 14.74
CA LEU A 463 4.02 -0.60 13.68
C LEU A 463 3.39 -0.79 12.29
N ARG A 464 2.84 -1.98 12.01
CA ARG A 464 2.15 -2.26 10.74
C ARG A 464 0.94 -1.37 10.51
N VAL A 465 0.15 -1.07 11.55
CA VAL A 465 -0.98 -0.13 11.43
C VAL A 465 -0.52 1.22 10.87
N HIS A 466 0.55 1.79 11.41
CA HIS A 466 1.07 3.07 10.92
C HIS A 466 1.76 2.97 9.55
N GLN A 467 2.31 1.81 9.22
CA GLN A 467 2.85 1.52 7.90
C GLN A 467 1.76 1.44 6.83
N ASP A 468 0.68 0.72 7.11
CA ASP A 468 -0.45 0.48 6.21
C ASP A 468 -1.25 1.78 5.97
N GLU A 469 -1.31 2.66 6.97
CA GLU A 469 -1.82 4.03 6.82
C GLU A 469 -0.92 4.92 5.94
N GLY A 470 0.26 4.45 5.54
CA GLY A 470 1.23 5.18 4.72
C GLY A 470 1.95 6.30 5.48
N ARG A 471 1.72 6.46 6.79
CA ARG A 471 2.24 7.55 7.62
C ARG A 471 3.54 7.21 8.35
N MET A 472 4.05 6.01 8.20
CA MET A 472 5.35 5.62 8.73
C MET A 472 6.41 5.55 7.63
N VAL A 473 7.65 5.86 7.99
CA VAL A 473 8.85 5.64 7.18
C VAL A 473 9.90 4.99 8.07
N LEU A 474 10.49 3.90 7.58
CA LEU A 474 11.66 3.27 8.16
C LEU A 474 12.87 3.57 7.27
N CYS A 475 13.89 4.17 7.87
CA CYS A 475 15.09 4.55 7.16
C CYS A 475 16.29 3.86 7.82
N GLN A 476 16.96 2.99 7.05
CA GLN A 476 18.23 2.40 7.47
C GLN A 476 19.38 3.09 6.74
N ASN A 477 20.41 3.45 7.50
CA ASN A 477 21.71 3.81 6.96
C ASN A 477 22.80 3.34 7.91
N GLY A 478 23.74 2.53 7.39
CA GLY A 478 24.73 1.87 8.22
C GLY A 478 24.10 1.01 9.33
N GLY A 479 24.59 1.17 10.56
CA GLY A 479 24.17 0.39 11.74
C GLY A 479 22.99 0.96 12.53
N CYS A 480 22.33 2.01 12.05
CA CYS A 480 21.23 2.67 12.76
C CYS A 480 19.91 2.61 11.98
N LEU A 481 18.80 2.57 12.73
CA LEU A 481 17.46 2.58 12.17
C LEU A 481 16.67 3.78 12.71
N TRP A 482 16.04 4.53 11.82
CA TRP A 482 15.13 5.61 12.16
C TRP A 482 13.69 5.20 11.88
N VAL A 483 12.85 5.24 12.92
CA VAL A 483 11.40 5.10 12.83
C VAL A 483 10.80 6.50 12.81
N MET A 484 10.24 6.90 11.68
CA MET A 484 9.56 8.19 11.52
C MET A 484 8.07 7.97 11.35
N ILE A 485 7.26 8.51 12.26
CA ILE A 485 5.80 8.41 12.21
C ILE A 485 5.23 9.81 12.10
N PHE A 486 4.52 10.06 11.01
CA PHE A 486 3.92 11.35 10.68
C PHE A 486 2.47 11.40 11.18
N ALA A 487 2.05 12.58 11.63
CA ALA A 487 0.68 12.80 12.08
C ALA A 487 -0.34 12.56 10.94
N THR A 488 0.03 12.88 9.69
CA THR A 488 -0.78 12.61 8.49
C THR A 488 0.11 12.23 7.30
N LEU A 489 -0.48 11.61 6.28
CA LEU A 489 0.20 11.34 5.00
C LEU A 489 0.64 12.65 4.31
N SER A 490 -0.15 13.72 4.44
CA SER A 490 0.20 15.04 3.91
C SER A 490 1.47 15.59 4.54
N TRP A 491 1.66 15.42 5.85
CA TRP A 491 2.89 15.83 6.54
C TRP A 491 4.09 15.02 6.11
N LYS A 492 3.92 13.70 5.90
CA LYS A 492 4.96 12.86 5.30
C LYS A 492 5.40 13.43 3.96
N ASN A 493 4.47 13.66 3.04
CA ASN A 493 4.80 14.17 1.71
C ASN A 493 5.42 15.59 1.74
N ALA A 494 5.07 16.41 2.73
CA ALA A 494 5.56 17.78 2.84
C ALA A 494 6.97 17.90 3.45
N LEU A 495 7.35 16.95 4.32
CA LEU A 495 8.58 17.03 5.13
C LEU A 495 9.60 15.97 4.81
N PHE A 496 9.17 14.82 4.32
CA PHE A 496 10.06 13.80 3.81
C PHE A 496 10.62 14.25 2.46
N ARG A 497 11.95 14.32 2.35
CA ARG A 497 12.63 14.54 1.08
C ARG A 497 12.67 13.20 0.36
N GLU A 498 12.31 13.15 -0.92
CA GLU A 498 12.56 11.95 -1.73
C GLU A 498 14.06 11.67 -1.69
N ALA A 499 14.42 10.62 -0.94
CA ALA A 499 15.81 10.28 -0.72
C ALA A 499 16.46 9.91 -2.05
N GLY A 500 17.62 10.51 -2.34
CA GLY A 500 18.56 9.95 -3.29
C GLY A 500 19.00 8.54 -2.86
N SER A 501 19.74 7.86 -3.74
CA SER A 501 20.11 6.44 -3.72
C SER A 501 20.86 5.87 -2.49
N THR A 502 20.86 6.55 -1.34
CA THR A 502 21.64 6.18 -0.14
C THR A 502 20.82 5.58 0.99
N PHE A 503 19.48 5.63 0.94
CA PHE A 503 18.62 5.15 2.02
C PHE A 503 17.71 4.01 1.55
N GLU A 504 17.74 2.90 2.28
CA GLU A 504 16.84 1.78 2.04
C GLU A 504 15.55 1.98 2.84
N MET A 505 14.42 2.13 2.12
CA MET A 505 13.11 2.13 2.76
C MET A 505 12.73 0.71 3.14
N LEU A 506 12.67 0.44 4.44
CA LEU A 506 12.34 -0.89 4.95
C LEU A 506 10.84 -1.04 5.21
N LYS A 507 10.40 -2.31 5.23
CA LYS A 507 9.07 -2.71 5.70
C LYS A 507 9.19 -3.49 7.01
N VAL A 508 8.21 -3.32 7.91
CA VAL A 508 8.14 -3.99 9.23
C VAL A 508 7.85 -5.47 9.11
#